data_AF-A0AAU5A980-F1
#
_entry.id   AF-A0AAU5A980-F1
#
_cell.length_a   1.000
_cell.length_b   1.000
_cell.length_c   1.000
_cell.angle_alpha   90.00
_cell.angle_beta   90.00
_cell.angle_gamma   90.00
#
_symmetry.space_group_name_H-M   'P 1'
#
loop_
_entity.id
_entity.type
_entity.pdbx_description
1 polymer ?
#
loop_
_entity_poly.entity_id
_entity_poly.type
_entity_poly.pdbx_seq_one_letter_code
_entity_poly.pdbx_strand_id
1 'polypeptide(L)'
;MIPTDYTSLPLEIADLPMRLEVGDFPERRWVECASCIEADPVGQGTDEAQDWAREHLRRHPDHDRFRIVSMTAWRLAPGSSERKADEE
;
A
#
# COMPACT_ATOMS: atom_id res chain seq x y z
N MET A 1 -17.15 25.35 27.43
CA MET A 1 -17.31 24.09 28.19
C MET A 1 -17.86 23.07 27.19
N ILE A 2 -17.02 22.19 26.67
CA ILE A 2 -17.40 21.23 25.61
C ILE A 2 -17.93 19.98 26.33
N PRO A 3 -19.15 19.48 26.00
CA PRO A 3 -19.67 18.29 26.64
C PRO A 3 -18.86 17.06 26.22
N THR A 4 -18.22 16.43 27.21
CA THR A 4 -17.53 15.13 27.13
C THR A 4 -18.51 13.98 27.29
N ASP A 5 -19.46 13.86 26.36
CA ASP A 5 -20.37 12.70 26.33
C ASP A 5 -20.19 11.93 25.02
N TYR A 6 -19.17 11.07 25.02
CA TYR A 6 -18.93 10.05 24.00
C TYR A 6 -19.52 8.68 24.42
N THR A 7 -20.47 8.67 25.35
CA THR A 7 -21.02 7.43 25.91
C THR A 7 -22.42 7.18 25.37
N SER A 8 -22.53 6.70 24.13
CA SER A 8 -23.63 5.86 23.61
C SER A 8 -23.65 5.84 22.07
N LEU A 9 -22.57 5.38 21.45
CA LEU A 9 -22.73 4.68 20.17
C LEU A 9 -22.91 3.20 20.53
N PRO A 10 -23.96 2.51 20.05
CA PRO A 10 -24.07 1.08 20.24
C PRO A 10 -22.83 0.44 19.64
N LEU A 11 -22.02 -0.19 20.50
CA LEU A 11 -20.87 -1.05 20.17
C LEU A 11 -21.36 -2.37 19.55
N GLU A 12 -22.35 -2.31 18.67
CA GLU A 12 -22.82 -3.44 17.87
C GLU A 12 -22.21 -3.34 16.45
N ILE A 13 -20.96 -2.89 16.35
CA ILE A 13 -20.08 -3.47 15.33
C ILE A 13 -19.75 -4.86 15.86
N ALA A 14 -20.75 -5.74 15.75
CA ALA A 14 -20.62 -7.16 15.98
C ALA A 14 -19.38 -7.65 15.23
N ASP A 15 -18.75 -8.69 15.77
CA ASP A 15 -17.58 -9.43 15.28
C ASP A 15 -17.79 -9.94 13.83
N LEU A 16 -17.94 -9.03 12.87
CA LEU A 16 -18.07 -9.31 11.46
C LEU A 16 -16.65 -9.57 10.98
N PRO A 17 -16.40 -10.73 10.33
CA PRO A 17 -15.08 -11.02 9.82
C PRO A 17 -14.70 -9.90 8.84
N MET A 18 -13.59 -9.23 9.05
CA MET A 18 -13.12 -8.20 8.12
C MET A 18 -12.29 -8.85 7.00
N ARG A 19 -12.57 -8.49 5.75
CA ARG A 19 -11.78 -8.90 4.59
C ARG A 19 -10.85 -7.77 4.17
N LEU A 20 -9.59 -8.11 3.89
CA LEU A 20 -8.67 -7.20 3.22
C LEU A 20 -8.90 -7.27 1.71
N GLU A 21 -9.16 -6.13 1.09
CA GLU A 21 -9.36 -6.00 -0.36
C GLU A 21 -8.38 -5.00 -0.94
N VAL A 22 -8.02 -5.16 -2.22
CA VAL A 22 -7.30 -4.14 -2.97
C VAL A 22 -8.26 -2.94 -3.16
N GLY A 23 -7.79 -1.75 -2.79
CA GLY A 23 -8.55 -0.50 -2.96
C GLY A 23 -8.51 -0.01 -4.40
N ASP A 24 -9.42 0.91 -4.75
CA ASP A 24 -9.64 1.38 -6.12
C ASP A 24 -8.58 2.37 -6.64
N PHE A 25 -7.48 2.58 -5.91
CA PHE A 25 -6.41 3.47 -6.37
C PHE A 25 -5.46 2.73 -7.32
N PRO A 26 -5.00 3.39 -8.40
CA PRO A 26 -4.06 2.77 -9.33
C PRO A 26 -2.76 2.41 -8.59
N GLU A 27 -2.23 1.23 -8.89
CA GLU A 27 -0.88 0.85 -8.46
C GLU A 27 0.12 1.90 -8.96
N ARG A 28 0.95 2.39 -8.05
CA ARG A 28 2.07 3.26 -8.39
C ARG A 28 3.36 2.48 -8.26
N ARG A 29 4.26 2.67 -9.22
CA ARG A 29 5.57 2.05 -9.23
C ARG A 29 6.62 3.09 -9.62
N TRP A 30 7.74 3.11 -8.90
CA TRP A 30 8.85 4.01 -9.15
C TRP A 30 10.17 3.35 -8.77
N VAL A 31 11.26 3.85 -9.34
CA VAL A 31 12.62 3.55 -8.86
C VAL A 31 13.05 4.67 -7.93
N GLU A 32 13.84 4.35 -6.90
CA GLU A 32 14.44 5.36 -6.04
C GLU A 32 15.84 4.99 -5.55
N CYS A 33 16.61 6.03 -5.23
CA CYS A 33 17.93 5.91 -4.60
C CYS A 33 17.77 5.85 -3.09
N ALA A 34 18.32 4.82 -2.45
CA ALA A 34 18.25 4.67 -0.99
C ALA A 34 19.14 5.69 -0.24
N SER A 35 20.09 6.34 -0.91
CA SER A 35 21.00 7.32 -0.31
C SER A 35 20.43 8.73 -0.29
N CYS A 36 19.77 9.18 -1.39
CA CYS A 36 19.26 10.55 -1.51
C CYS A 36 17.74 10.66 -1.68
N ILE A 37 17.02 9.54 -1.81
CA ILE A 37 15.56 9.48 -1.96
C ILE A 37 15.03 10.14 -3.25
N GLU A 38 15.91 10.47 -4.20
CA GLU A 38 15.50 10.83 -5.57
C GLU A 38 14.77 9.63 -6.19
N ALA A 39 13.67 9.90 -6.88
CA ALA A 39 12.75 8.89 -7.40
C ALA A 39 12.18 9.30 -8.75
N ASP A 40 11.91 8.30 -9.60
CA ASP A 40 11.31 8.49 -10.92
C ASP A 40 10.26 7.38 -11.19
N PRO A 41 9.05 7.72 -11.69
CA PRO A 41 8.04 6.72 -12.04
C PRO A 41 8.55 5.76 -13.12
N VAL A 42 8.25 4.47 -12.97
CA VAL A 42 8.63 3.44 -13.96
C VAL A 42 7.42 2.56 -14.31
N GLY A 43 7.43 2.03 -15.53
CA GLY A 43 6.46 1.05 -15.99
C GLY A 43 6.62 -0.32 -15.34
N GLN A 44 5.98 -1.33 -15.93
CA GLN A 44 6.07 -2.70 -15.42
C GLN A 44 7.43 -3.37 -15.70
N GLY A 45 8.19 -2.87 -16.67
CA GLY A 45 9.53 -3.36 -16.99
C GLY A 45 10.58 -2.99 -15.94
N THR A 46 11.73 -3.66 -15.99
CA THR A 46 12.90 -3.32 -15.17
C THR A 46 13.89 -2.41 -15.89
N ASP A 47 13.79 -2.29 -17.21
CA ASP A 47 14.80 -1.62 -18.04
C ASP A 47 14.88 -0.12 -17.74
N GLU A 48 13.72 0.54 -17.62
CA GLU A 48 13.63 1.97 -17.23
C GLU A 48 14.28 2.23 -15.86
N ALA A 49 14.04 1.34 -14.89
CA ALA A 49 14.63 1.45 -13.56
C ALA A 49 16.16 1.25 -13.58
N GLN A 50 16.65 0.33 -14.42
CA GLN A 50 18.09 0.09 -14.58
C GLN A 50 18.78 1.26 -15.26
N ASP A 51 18.18 1.84 -16.29
CA ASP A 51 18.75 2.98 -17.00
C ASP A 51 18.78 4.22 -16.11
N TRP A 52 17.72 4.47 -15.35
CA TRP A 52 17.71 5.50 -14.31
C TRP A 52 18.82 5.28 -13.27
N ALA A 53 18.96 4.06 -12.73
CA ALA A 53 19.99 3.76 -11.74
C ALA A 53 21.42 3.94 -12.30
N ARG A 54 21.65 3.54 -13.56
CA ARG A 54 22.94 3.75 -14.24
C ARG A 54 23.25 5.23 -14.42
N GLU A 55 22.27 6.03 -14.83
CA GLU A 55 22.45 7.47 -14.97
C GLU A 55 22.69 8.15 -13.61
N HIS A 56 21.91 7.77 -12.60
CA HIS A 56 22.05 8.29 -11.25
C HIS A 56 23.44 7.99 -10.66
N LEU A 57 23.92 6.76 -10.81
CA LEU A 57 25.26 6.35 -10.37
C LEU A 57 26.39 7.12 -11.08
N ARG A 58 26.20 7.49 -12.36
CA ARG A 58 27.18 8.33 -13.08
C ARG A 58 27.26 9.74 -12.51
N ARG A 59 26.12 10.31 -12.08
CA ARG A 59 26.05 11.64 -11.46
C ARG A 59 26.48 11.63 -9.99
N HIS A 60 26.25 10.52 -9.29
CA HIS A 60 26.50 10.32 -7.87
C HIS A 60 27.18 8.96 -7.61
N PRO A 61 28.51 8.85 -7.75
CA PRO A 61 29.22 7.57 -7.68
C PRO A 61 29.15 6.84 -6.32
N ASP A 62 28.78 7.56 -5.25
CA ASP A 62 28.58 7.05 -3.89
C ASP A 62 27.14 6.59 -3.61
N HIS A 63 26.23 6.73 -4.58
CA HIS A 63 24.86 6.24 -4.50
C HIS A 63 24.74 4.86 -5.16
N ASP A 64 25.15 3.79 -4.47
CA ASP A 64 25.20 2.42 -5.01
C ASP A 64 23.99 1.54 -4.64
N ARG A 65 23.02 2.10 -3.90
CA ARG A 65 21.83 1.39 -3.42
C ARG A 65 20.55 1.95 -4.05
N PHE A 66 19.88 1.11 -4.82
CA PHE A 66 18.64 1.44 -5.53
C PHE A 66 17.54 0.43 -5.21
N ARG A 67 16.28 0.86 -5.22
CA ARG A 67 15.13 -0.03 -5.06
C ARG A 67 13.99 0.35 -6.00
N ILE A 68 13.26 -0.65 -6.45
CA ILE A 68 11.97 -0.47 -7.11
C ILE A 68 10.90 -0.54 -6.02
N VAL A 69 10.06 0.47 -5.96
CA VAL A 69 8.97 0.56 -4.98
C VAL A 69 7.64 0.43 -5.71
N SER A 70 6.76 -0.42 -5.18
CA SER A 70 5.38 -0.55 -5.62
C SER A 70 4.45 -0.19 -4.46
N MET A 71 3.43 0.61 -4.74
CA MET A 71 2.42 1.03 -3.78
C MET A 71 1.04 0.66 -4.29
N THR A 72 0.33 -0.11 -3.48
CA THR A 72 -1.03 -0.58 -3.73
C THR A 72 -1.91 -0.15 -2.56
N ALA A 73 -3.09 0.37 -2.86
CA ALA A 73 -4.06 0.69 -1.82
C ALA A 73 -4.74 -0.59 -1.33
N TRP A 74 -5.00 -0.65 -0.03
CA TRP A 74 -5.78 -1.71 0.62
C TRP A 74 -6.94 -1.09 1.37
N ARG A 75 -8.08 -1.77 1.41
CA ARG A 75 -9.24 -1.40 2.21
C ARG A 75 -9.74 -2.60 3.01
N LEU A 76 -10.35 -2.30 4.15
CA LEU A 76 -11.07 -3.29 4.93
C LEU A 76 -12.55 -3.25 4.52
N ALA A 77 -13.07 -4.40 4.09
CA ALA A 77 -14.48 -4.58 3.76
C ALA A 77 -15.13 -5.57 4.75
N PRO A 78 -16.42 -5.42 5.07
CA PRO A 78 -17.14 -6.44 5.83
C PRO A 78 -17.14 -7.76 5.06
N GLY A 79 -16.68 -8.83 5.70
CA GLY A 79 -16.78 -10.19 5.20
C GLY A 79 -18.16 -10.77 5.51
N SER A 80 -18.68 -11.59 4.61
CA SER A 80 -19.87 -12.39 4.89
C SER A 80 -19.50 -13.52 5.85
N SER A 81 -20.18 -13.60 7.00
CA SER A 81 -20.22 -14.82 7.79
C SER A 81 -21.09 -15.83 7.05
N GLU A 82 -20.51 -16.56 6.10
CA GLU A 82 -21.15 -17.76 5.56
C GLU A 82 -21.24 -18.78 6.71
N ARG A 83 -22.32 -18.73 7.48
CA ARG A 83 -22.73 -19.88 8.29
C ARG A 83 -22.99 -21.00 7.29
N LYS A 84 -22.06 -21.95 7.18
CA LYS A 84 -22.34 -23.24 6.54
C LYS A 84 -23.57 -23.80 7.25
N ALA A 85 -24.69 -23.89 6.53
CA ALA A 85 -25.77 -24.76 6.95
C ALA A 85 -25.21 -26.17 6.85
N ASP A 86 -25.03 -26.85 7.99
CA ASP A 86 -24.84 -28.29 8.04
C ASP A 86 -26.02 -28.91 7.28
N GLU A 87 -25.75 -29.46 6.10
CA GLU A 87 -26.65 -30.37 5.39
C GLU A 87 -26.63 -31.71 6.12
N GLU A 88 -27.84 -32.15 6.48
CA GLU A 88 -28.22 -33.32 7.28
C GLU A 88 -27.83 -34.67 6.65
#